data_AF-A0A1B9G3T3-F1
#
_entry.id   AF-A0A1B9G3T3-F1
#
_cell.length_a   1.000
_cell.length_b   1.000
_cell.length_c   1.000
_cell.angle_alpha   90.00
_cell.angle_beta   90.00
_cell.angle_gamma   90.00
#
_symmetry.space_group_name_H-M   'P 1'
#
loop_
_entity.id
_entity.type
_entity.pdbx_description
1 polymer ?
#
loop_
_entity_poly.entity_id
_entity_poly.type
_entity_poly.pdbx_seq_one_letter_code
_entity_poly.pdbx_strand_id
1 'polypeptide(L)'
;MSEVFYLNDRRYPGPRAHDASAEITGLPTQEELDAYPKMFTWGELKDIIVSGKLECLMRNKQMQARYNTWIKGIKEKYGSTENYLRRGRLPFPQSAPEPTFDSNGSSSSIPYEYLTYDSEKGFDESKYAVLTNDWPYNIPHGVRHFCVWSKVPVAHRSLVNDDPSLWTKIEEEGLGGFTGILPFAAPVKPSEDPSCPPSIPNGTSANFQRPLGWGATELSDFNEDSWLAVDLKFGGDEFRRGAGKQYVSKGGQEVQKMVEALWDVRGFECLWFVNPPRLQSVPGLSHFHVLVRRKTPEEIDAAEMIWGKDTKPKN
;
A
#
# COMPACT_ATOMS: atom_id res chain seq x y z
N MET A 1 -7.55 -7.16 -14.57
CA MET A 1 -7.70 -5.71 -14.32
C MET A 1 -8.59 -5.49 -13.11
N SER A 2 -8.01 -5.44 -11.92
CA SER A 2 -8.70 -4.99 -10.71
C SER A 2 -8.68 -3.45 -10.67
N GLU A 3 -9.43 -2.80 -11.55
CA GLU A 3 -9.61 -1.34 -11.48
C GLU A 3 -10.33 -1.02 -10.16
N VAL A 4 -9.74 -0.17 -9.33
CA VAL A 4 -10.45 0.42 -8.19
C VAL A 4 -11.38 1.47 -8.78
N PHE A 5 -12.57 1.03 -9.18
CA PHE A 5 -13.61 1.92 -9.66
C PHE A 5 -14.09 2.79 -8.50
N TYR A 6 -14.04 4.11 -8.66
CA TYR A 6 -14.72 5.03 -7.77
C TYR A 6 -15.51 6.04 -8.60
N LEU A 7 -16.84 5.99 -8.50
CA LEU A 7 -17.79 6.93 -9.13
C LEU A 7 -17.55 7.19 -10.63
N ASN A 8 -17.08 6.20 -11.38
CA ASN A 8 -16.68 6.33 -12.80
C ASN A 8 -15.56 7.37 -13.07
N ASP A 9 -14.84 7.85 -12.05
CA ASP A 9 -13.70 8.75 -12.24
C ASP A 9 -12.43 7.96 -12.63
N ARG A 10 -12.04 8.12 -13.89
CA ARG A 10 -10.91 7.43 -14.53
C ARG A 10 -9.72 8.35 -14.82
N ARG A 11 -9.68 9.57 -14.26
CA ARG A 11 -8.65 10.59 -14.61
C ARG A 11 -7.22 10.10 -14.38
N TYR A 12 -7.02 9.32 -13.32
CA TYR A 12 -5.71 8.78 -12.94
C TYR A 12 -5.76 7.25 -12.89
N PRO A 13 -5.31 6.52 -13.92
CA PRO A 13 -5.23 5.06 -13.82
C PRO A 13 -4.13 4.63 -12.84
N GLY A 14 -4.30 3.48 -12.20
CA GLY A 14 -3.22 2.83 -11.46
C GLY A 14 -2.22 2.17 -12.41
N PRO A 15 -1.09 1.62 -11.89
CA PRO A 15 -0.13 0.90 -12.71
C PRO A 15 -0.74 -0.39 -13.26
N ARG A 16 -0.20 -0.89 -14.38
CA ARG A 16 -0.57 -2.21 -14.90
C ARG A 16 -0.12 -3.27 -13.90
N ALA A 17 -1.09 -3.95 -13.27
CA ALA A 17 -0.83 -5.08 -12.40
C ALA A 17 -0.93 -6.41 -13.16
N HIS A 18 -0.05 -7.36 -12.83
CA HIS A 18 -0.10 -8.70 -13.38
C HIS A 18 -1.13 -9.55 -12.63
N ASP A 19 -2.24 -9.85 -13.31
CA ASP A 19 -3.27 -10.76 -12.82
C ASP A 19 -2.69 -12.18 -12.63
N ALA A 20 -3.25 -12.94 -11.69
CA ALA A 20 -2.90 -14.35 -11.52
C ALA A 20 -3.35 -15.17 -12.75
N SER A 21 -2.57 -16.18 -13.14
CA SER A 21 -2.97 -17.07 -14.23
C SER A 21 -4.16 -17.95 -13.81
N ALA A 22 -4.92 -18.45 -14.78
CA ALA A 22 -6.07 -19.33 -14.53
C ALA A 22 -5.71 -20.64 -13.79
N GLU A 23 -4.42 -21.03 -13.79
CA GLU A 23 -3.93 -22.20 -13.07
C GLU A 23 -3.80 -21.97 -11.55
N ILE A 24 -3.76 -20.71 -11.12
CA ILE A 24 -3.67 -20.32 -9.71
C ILE A 24 -5.08 -20.20 -9.17
N THR A 25 -5.49 -21.21 -8.39
CA THR A 25 -6.84 -21.32 -7.84
C THR A 25 -6.84 -21.13 -6.33
N GLY A 26 -8.04 -20.90 -5.77
CA GLY A 26 -8.25 -20.79 -4.32
C GLY A 26 -7.92 -19.43 -3.73
N LEU A 27 -7.53 -18.44 -4.54
CA LEU A 27 -7.37 -17.05 -4.12
C LEU A 27 -8.70 -16.47 -3.61
N PRO A 28 -8.68 -15.59 -2.59
CA PRO A 28 -9.87 -14.92 -2.11
C PRO A 28 -10.39 -13.91 -3.16
N THR A 29 -11.71 -13.89 -3.34
CA THR A 29 -12.40 -12.86 -4.11
C THR A 29 -12.52 -11.56 -3.31
N GLN A 30 -12.82 -10.44 -3.98
CA GLN A 30 -13.00 -9.16 -3.30
C GLN A 30 -14.24 -9.20 -2.39
N GLU A 31 -15.30 -9.87 -2.83
CA GLU A 31 -16.53 -10.09 -2.07
C GLU A 31 -16.25 -10.88 -0.78
N GLU A 32 -15.43 -11.94 -0.85
CA GLU A 32 -15.00 -12.69 0.35
C GLU A 32 -14.14 -11.85 1.30
N LEU A 33 -13.30 -10.95 0.80
CA LEU A 33 -12.49 -10.05 1.62
C LEU A 33 -13.34 -8.97 2.31
N ASP A 34 -14.40 -8.51 1.64
CA ASP A 34 -15.31 -7.48 2.12
C ASP A 34 -16.43 -8.03 3.02
N ALA A 35 -16.66 -9.34 3.02
CA ALA A 35 -17.59 -10.00 3.94
C ALA A 35 -17.11 -10.03 5.41
N TYR A 36 -15.83 -9.76 5.67
CA TYR A 36 -15.30 -9.67 7.03
C TYR A 36 -15.18 -8.22 7.48
N PRO A 37 -15.45 -7.93 8.76
CA PRO A 37 -15.19 -6.60 9.28
C PRO A 37 -13.72 -6.20 9.18
N LYS A 38 -13.47 -4.90 8.99
CA LYS A 38 -12.12 -4.38 8.81
C LYS A 38 -11.41 -4.16 10.13
N MET A 39 -10.14 -4.56 10.17
CA MET A 39 -9.30 -4.55 11.36
C MET A 39 -8.60 -3.22 11.58
N PHE A 40 -8.39 -2.44 10.52
CA PHE A 40 -7.67 -1.18 10.58
C PHE A 40 -8.46 -0.08 9.88
N THR A 41 -8.41 1.13 10.42
CA THR A 41 -8.70 2.36 9.70
C THR A 41 -7.49 2.81 8.89
N TRP A 42 -7.68 3.72 7.94
CA TRP A 42 -6.56 4.30 7.20
C TRP A 42 -5.58 5.09 8.09
N GLY A 43 -6.09 5.74 9.14
CA GLY A 43 -5.27 6.45 10.12
C GLY A 43 -4.41 5.52 10.97
N GLU A 44 -4.98 4.40 11.43
CA GLU A 44 -4.23 3.36 12.16
C GLU A 44 -3.12 2.73 11.30
N LEU A 45 -3.40 2.50 10.01
CA LEU A 45 -2.36 2.02 9.09
C LEU A 45 -1.20 3.02 8.98
N LYS A 46 -1.46 4.33 8.91
CA LYS A 46 -0.39 5.35 8.94
C LYS A 46 0.41 5.30 10.23
N ASP A 47 -0.24 5.16 11.38
CA ASP A 47 0.44 5.08 12.67
C ASP A 47 1.33 3.83 12.76
N ILE A 48 0.88 2.69 12.23
CA ILE A 48 1.68 1.47 12.12
C ILE A 48 2.94 1.72 11.27
N ILE A 49 2.79 2.34 10.10
CA ILE A 49 3.91 2.63 9.19
C ILE A 49 4.92 3.59 9.83
N VAL A 50 4.47 4.65 10.52
CA VAL A 50 5.36 5.60 11.22
C VAL A 50 6.10 4.93 12.38
N SER A 51 5.43 4.03 13.10
CA SER A 51 6.01 3.34 14.25
C SER A 51 6.97 2.21 13.88
N GLY A 52 6.98 1.77 12.62
CA GLY A 52 7.78 0.62 12.16
C GLY A 52 7.28 -0.74 12.65
N LYS A 53 6.14 -0.82 13.33
CA LYS A 53 5.58 -2.06 13.90
C LYS A 53 4.84 -2.90 12.84
N LEU A 54 5.55 -3.25 11.77
CA LEU A 54 4.97 -3.92 10.60
C LEU A 54 4.36 -5.29 10.94
N GLU A 55 4.79 -5.94 12.02
CA GLU A 55 4.17 -7.18 12.52
C GLU A 55 2.70 -7.03 12.94
N CYS A 56 2.22 -5.81 13.18
CA CYS A 56 0.81 -5.56 13.49
C CYS A 56 -0.09 -5.73 12.26
N LEU A 57 0.44 -5.63 11.04
CA LEU A 57 -0.33 -5.78 9.81
C LEU A 57 -0.69 -7.25 9.60
N MET A 58 -1.97 -7.59 9.83
CA MET A 58 -2.43 -8.97 9.83
C MET A 58 -3.71 -9.17 9.01
N ARG A 59 -4.07 -10.45 8.84
CA ARG A 59 -5.34 -10.90 8.26
C ARG A 59 -6.31 -11.25 9.37
N ASN A 60 -7.61 -11.27 9.07
CA ASN A 60 -8.58 -11.87 9.97
C ASN A 60 -8.30 -13.37 10.14
N LYS A 61 -8.76 -13.95 11.26
CA LYS A 61 -8.44 -15.33 11.66
C LYS A 61 -8.86 -16.36 10.61
N GLN A 62 -10.04 -16.19 10.02
CA GLN A 62 -10.59 -17.10 9.01
C GLN A 62 -9.77 -17.05 7.72
N MET A 63 -9.43 -15.84 7.25
CA MET A 63 -8.62 -15.64 6.06
C MET A 63 -7.19 -16.12 6.27
N GLN A 64 -6.63 -15.93 7.47
CA GLN A 64 -5.33 -16.48 7.84
C GLN A 64 -5.34 -18.01 7.85
N ALA A 65 -6.39 -18.64 8.37
CA ALA A 65 -6.53 -20.10 8.34
C ALA A 65 -6.63 -20.63 6.90
N ARG A 66 -7.41 -19.95 6.03
CA ARG A 66 -7.52 -20.30 4.61
C ARG A 66 -6.17 -20.13 3.88
N TYR A 67 -5.45 -19.03 4.14
CA TYR A 67 -4.10 -18.82 3.62
C TYR A 67 -3.16 -19.95 4.05
N ASN A 68 -3.19 -20.36 5.33
CA ASN A 68 -2.34 -21.43 5.84
C ASN A 68 -2.61 -22.77 5.12
N THR A 69 -3.88 -23.10 4.84
CA THR A 69 -4.23 -24.29 4.05
C THR A 69 -3.76 -24.15 2.60
N TRP A 70 -4.00 -22.99 1.97
CA TRP A 70 -3.62 -22.75 0.59
C TRP A 70 -2.09 -22.80 0.39
N ILE A 71 -1.33 -22.12 1.26
CA ILE A 71 0.13 -22.06 1.16
C ILE A 71 0.78 -23.43 1.40
N LYS A 72 0.15 -24.31 2.19
CA LYS A 72 0.58 -25.70 2.34
C LYS A 72 0.50 -26.44 1.00
N GLY A 73 -0.65 -26.36 0.31
CA GLY A 73 -0.81 -26.98 -1.01
C GLY A 73 0.13 -26.38 -2.06
N ILE A 74 0.40 -25.08 -2.01
CA ILE A 74 1.40 -24.43 -2.88
C ILE A 74 2.80 -24.98 -2.61
N LYS A 75 3.21 -25.13 -1.34
CA LYS A 75 4.51 -25.71 -0.99
C LYS A 75 4.61 -27.18 -1.40
N GLU A 76 3.54 -27.96 -1.30
CA GLU A 76 3.49 -29.34 -1.79
C GLU A 76 3.65 -29.41 -3.33
N LYS A 77 3.01 -28.50 -4.07
CA LYS A 77 3.05 -28.47 -5.54
C LYS A 77 4.37 -27.92 -6.12
N TYR A 78 4.92 -26.86 -5.52
CA TYR A 78 6.08 -26.14 -6.07
C TYR A 78 7.38 -26.37 -5.27
N GLY A 79 7.32 -27.08 -4.14
CA GLY A 79 8.43 -27.30 -3.20
C GLY A 79 8.68 -26.14 -2.25
N SER A 80 8.43 -24.89 -2.67
CA SER A 80 8.56 -23.69 -1.84
C SER A 80 7.66 -22.56 -2.34
N THR A 81 7.41 -21.57 -1.49
CA THR A 81 6.68 -20.34 -1.89
C THR A 81 7.45 -19.55 -2.95
N GLU A 82 8.77 -19.51 -2.87
CA GLU A 82 9.61 -18.82 -3.86
C GLU A 82 9.55 -19.49 -5.23
N ASN A 83 9.58 -20.83 -5.27
CA ASN A 83 9.43 -21.57 -6.52
C ASN A 83 8.06 -21.33 -7.15
N TYR A 84 7.00 -21.25 -6.34
CA TYR A 84 5.68 -20.83 -6.81
C TYR A 84 5.73 -19.44 -7.45
N LEU A 85 6.35 -18.47 -6.77
CA LEU A 85 6.46 -17.12 -7.30
C LEU A 85 7.26 -17.08 -8.61
N ARG A 86 8.46 -17.68 -8.65
CA ARG A 86 9.33 -17.68 -9.85
C ARG A 86 8.72 -18.40 -11.04
N ARG A 87 8.08 -19.55 -10.81
CA ARG A 87 7.62 -20.44 -11.90
C ARG A 87 6.16 -20.22 -12.30
N GLY A 88 5.34 -19.75 -11.37
CA GLY A 88 3.88 -19.71 -11.55
C GLY A 88 3.28 -18.31 -11.54
N ARG A 89 3.85 -17.35 -10.79
CA ARG A 89 3.16 -16.08 -10.49
C ARG A 89 3.84 -14.83 -11.05
N LEU A 90 5.16 -14.74 -10.97
CA LEU A 90 5.93 -13.58 -11.43
C LEU A 90 6.18 -13.67 -12.93
N PRO A 91 6.06 -12.56 -13.68
CA PRO A 91 6.24 -12.52 -15.12
C PRO A 91 7.72 -12.49 -15.54
N PHE A 92 8.64 -12.85 -14.65
CA PHE A 92 10.07 -12.78 -14.93
C PHE A 92 10.53 -13.99 -15.75
N PRO A 93 11.41 -13.80 -16.76
CA PRO A 93 11.96 -14.93 -17.52
C PRO A 93 12.70 -15.90 -16.60
N GLN A 94 12.43 -17.20 -16.75
CA GLN A 94 13.06 -18.26 -15.94
C GLN A 94 14.57 -18.40 -16.19
N SER A 95 15.09 -17.83 -17.28
CA SER A 95 16.50 -17.85 -17.66
C SER A 95 17.35 -16.75 -17.01
N ALA A 96 16.77 -15.95 -16.11
CA ALA A 96 17.53 -14.92 -15.40
C ALA A 96 18.46 -15.59 -14.35
N PRO A 97 19.77 -15.30 -14.34
CA PRO A 97 20.66 -15.81 -13.31
C PRO A 97 20.14 -15.40 -11.92
N GLU A 98 20.22 -16.31 -10.96
CA GLU A 98 19.81 -16.01 -9.59
C GLU A 98 20.65 -14.83 -9.04
N PRO A 99 20.03 -13.85 -8.38
CA PRO A 99 20.79 -12.82 -7.70
C PRO A 99 21.57 -13.48 -6.56
N THR A 100 22.88 -13.61 -6.73
CA THR A 100 23.79 -14.04 -5.67
C THR A 100 23.84 -12.95 -4.61
N PHE A 101 23.24 -13.23 -3.45
CA PHE A 101 23.43 -12.38 -2.27
C PHE A 101 24.83 -12.67 -1.72
N ASP A 102 25.83 -11.96 -2.23
CA ASP A 102 27.22 -12.13 -1.79
C ASP A 102 27.33 -11.78 -0.30
N SER A 103 27.39 -12.82 0.51
CA SER A 103 27.45 -12.74 1.98
C SER A 103 28.87 -12.47 2.49
N ASN A 104 29.86 -12.31 1.60
CA ASN A 104 31.25 -12.08 1.97
C ASN A 104 31.87 -10.97 1.13
N GLY A 105 32.35 -9.94 1.82
CA GLY A 105 33.03 -8.81 1.20
C GLY A 105 34.26 -9.22 0.41
N SER A 106 34.32 -8.76 -0.85
CA SER A 106 35.57 -8.56 -1.58
C SER A 106 35.39 -7.42 -2.57
N SER A 107 36.26 -6.42 -2.41
CA SER A 107 36.42 -5.24 -3.25
C SER A 107 36.51 -5.60 -4.74
N SER A 108 35.52 -5.20 -5.53
CA SER A 108 35.70 -4.90 -6.95
C SER A 108 34.59 -4.00 -7.49
N SER A 109 34.98 -3.14 -8.43
CA SER A 109 34.31 -1.97 -8.99
C SER A 109 33.08 -2.27 -9.85
N ILE A 110 32.15 -3.09 -9.36
CA ILE A 110 30.81 -3.23 -9.95
C ILE A 110 29.91 -2.23 -9.21
N PRO A 111 29.23 -1.30 -9.92
CA PRO A 111 28.20 -0.48 -9.28
C PRO A 111 27.18 -1.41 -8.63
N TYR A 112 27.01 -1.32 -7.30
CA TYR A 112 26.02 -2.10 -6.58
C TYR A 112 24.63 -1.77 -7.12
N GLU A 113 24.03 -2.72 -7.83
CA GLU A 113 22.74 -2.52 -8.49
C GLU A 113 21.59 -2.78 -7.50
N TYR A 114 20.74 -1.77 -7.32
CA TYR A 114 19.49 -1.85 -6.58
C TYR A 114 18.38 -1.18 -7.39
N LEU A 115 17.12 -1.44 -7.04
CA LEU A 115 15.99 -0.90 -7.79
C LEU A 115 15.90 0.62 -7.57
N THR A 116 15.94 1.36 -8.67
CA THR A 116 15.82 2.82 -8.70
C THR A 116 14.78 3.26 -9.72
N TYR A 117 14.32 4.50 -9.56
CA TYR A 117 13.47 5.23 -10.49
C TYR A 117 14.19 6.48 -10.98
N ASP A 118 14.30 6.59 -12.31
CA ASP A 118 14.85 7.76 -12.98
C ASP A 118 13.66 8.60 -13.49
N SER A 119 13.62 9.89 -13.15
CA SER A 119 12.53 10.77 -13.55
C SER A 119 12.46 11.03 -15.07
N GLU A 120 13.56 10.87 -15.78
CA GLU A 120 13.64 11.07 -17.24
C GLU A 120 13.42 9.76 -17.99
N LYS A 121 14.01 8.66 -17.51
CA LYS A 121 13.96 7.34 -18.17
C LYS A 121 12.79 6.48 -17.70
N GLY A 122 12.21 6.78 -16.56
CA GLY A 122 11.20 5.96 -15.89
C GLY A 122 11.79 4.75 -15.20
N PHE A 123 10.96 3.73 -14.97
CA PHE A 123 11.41 2.45 -14.46
C PHE A 123 12.05 1.59 -15.56
N ASP A 124 13.04 0.80 -15.17
CA ASP A 124 13.46 -0.35 -15.98
C ASP A 124 12.40 -1.48 -15.87
N GLU A 125 11.47 -1.53 -16.83
CA GLU A 125 10.40 -2.53 -16.90
C GLU A 125 10.90 -3.98 -16.91
N SER A 126 12.19 -4.22 -17.18
CA SER A 126 12.76 -5.56 -17.11
C SER A 126 13.07 -6.03 -15.69
N LYS A 127 13.14 -5.11 -14.71
CA LYS A 127 13.57 -5.37 -13.33
C LYS A 127 12.46 -5.51 -12.33
N TYR A 128 11.26 -4.99 -12.60
CA TYR A 128 10.17 -4.99 -11.62
C TYR A 128 8.87 -5.55 -12.19
N ALA A 129 7.96 -5.96 -11.29
CA ALA A 129 6.60 -6.34 -11.63
C ALA A 129 5.64 -5.92 -10.51
N VAL A 130 4.51 -5.30 -10.87
CA VAL A 130 3.46 -4.92 -9.92
C VAL A 130 2.39 -5.99 -9.92
N LEU A 131 2.09 -6.54 -8.73
CA LEU A 131 1.05 -7.55 -8.54
C LEU A 131 0.09 -7.07 -7.46
N THR A 132 -1.20 -7.32 -7.61
CA THR A 132 -2.09 -7.34 -6.43
C THR A 132 -1.63 -8.45 -5.50
N ASN A 133 -1.61 -8.19 -4.20
CA ASN A 133 -1.25 -9.21 -3.23
C ASN A 133 -2.35 -10.29 -3.25
N ASP A 134 -1.99 -11.51 -3.65
CA ASP A 134 -2.90 -12.65 -3.74
C ASP A 134 -3.61 -12.95 -2.40
N TRP A 135 -2.96 -12.60 -1.28
CA TRP A 135 -3.50 -12.76 0.07
C TRP A 135 -3.33 -11.45 0.86
N PRO A 136 -4.17 -10.44 0.61
CA PRO A 136 -3.99 -9.12 1.20
C PRO A 136 -4.16 -9.15 2.72
N TYR A 137 -3.69 -8.09 3.39
CA TYR A 137 -3.97 -7.86 4.80
C TYR A 137 -5.41 -7.41 4.97
N ASN A 138 -5.92 -7.44 6.19
CA ASN A 138 -7.29 -6.98 6.45
C ASN A 138 -7.33 -5.45 6.57
N ILE A 139 -7.38 -4.78 5.42
CA ILE A 139 -7.29 -3.32 5.24
C ILE A 139 -8.68 -2.68 5.04
N PRO A 140 -8.83 -1.34 5.20
CA PRO A 140 -10.10 -0.65 5.01
C PRO A 140 -10.76 -0.92 3.66
N HIS A 141 -12.07 -0.65 3.56
CA HIS A 141 -12.77 -0.76 2.28
C HIS A 141 -12.23 0.26 1.28
N GLY A 142 -12.31 -0.06 -0.01
CA GLY A 142 -11.76 0.79 -1.08
C GLY A 142 -10.22 0.86 -1.16
N VAL A 143 -9.50 0.30 -0.18
CA VAL A 143 -8.05 0.15 -0.23
C VAL A 143 -7.69 -1.15 -0.96
N ARG A 144 -6.58 -1.15 -1.70
CA ARG A 144 -5.99 -2.34 -2.32
C ARG A 144 -4.56 -2.54 -1.86
N HIS A 145 -4.16 -3.79 -1.72
CA HIS A 145 -2.81 -4.17 -1.33
C HIS A 145 -2.07 -4.72 -2.55
N PHE A 146 -0.99 -4.07 -2.93
CA PHE A 146 -0.08 -4.48 -3.98
C PHE A 146 1.27 -4.91 -3.41
N CYS A 147 1.96 -5.75 -4.16
CA CYS A 147 3.39 -6.01 -3.99
C CYS A 147 4.09 -5.57 -5.28
N VAL A 148 5.15 -4.77 -5.13
CA VAL A 148 6.06 -4.44 -6.22
C VAL A 148 7.29 -5.31 -6.07
N TRP A 149 7.43 -6.28 -6.96
CA TRP A 149 8.51 -7.26 -6.96
C TRP A 149 9.68 -6.76 -7.79
N SER A 150 10.90 -7.13 -7.39
CA SER A 150 12.13 -6.70 -8.04
C SER A 150 13.10 -7.86 -8.24
N LYS A 151 13.79 -7.88 -9.38
CA LYS A 151 14.91 -8.80 -9.66
C LYS A 151 16.20 -8.41 -8.95
N VAL A 152 16.34 -7.13 -8.60
CA VAL A 152 17.46 -6.57 -7.85
C VAL A 152 17.00 -6.13 -6.46
N PRO A 153 17.89 -5.98 -5.46
CA PRO A 153 17.50 -5.54 -4.13
C PRO A 153 16.72 -4.21 -4.14
N VAL A 154 15.67 -4.10 -3.34
CA VAL A 154 14.96 -2.83 -3.08
C VAL A 154 15.68 -2.01 -2.00
N ALA A 155 16.19 -2.69 -0.97
CA ALA A 155 16.96 -2.07 0.11
C ALA A 155 18.46 -2.38 -0.06
N HIS A 156 19.30 -1.35 0.00
CA HIS A 156 20.76 -1.47 -0.10
C HIS A 156 21.46 -0.43 0.78
N ARG A 157 22.68 -0.71 1.25
CA ARG A 157 23.48 0.16 2.15
C ARG A 157 23.69 1.58 1.60
N SER A 158 23.76 1.71 0.28
CA SER A 158 23.88 3.00 -0.40
C SER A 158 22.68 3.93 -0.17
N LEU A 159 21.50 3.41 0.20
CA LEU A 159 20.33 4.23 0.56
C LEU A 159 20.61 5.16 1.74
N VAL A 160 21.59 4.83 2.56
CA VAL A 160 22.03 5.61 3.72
C VAL A 160 23.51 5.99 3.63
N ASN A 161 24.05 6.11 2.41
CA ASN A 161 25.46 6.42 2.16
C ASN A 161 26.43 5.50 2.92
N ASP A 162 26.09 4.21 3.01
CA ASP A 162 26.86 3.19 3.70
C ASP A 162 27.08 3.45 5.20
N ASP A 163 26.24 4.30 5.84
CA ASP A 163 26.23 4.49 7.29
C ASP A 163 25.80 3.18 8.00
N PRO A 164 26.69 2.54 8.77
CA PRO A 164 26.40 1.24 9.38
C PRO A 164 25.25 1.29 10.39
N SER A 165 25.13 2.39 11.16
CA SER A 165 24.11 2.50 12.21
C SER A 165 22.72 2.65 11.60
N LEU A 166 22.63 3.43 10.52
CA LEU A 166 21.38 3.59 9.79
C LEU A 166 21.00 2.33 9.01
N TRP A 167 21.98 1.61 8.47
CA TRP A 167 21.72 0.34 7.79
C TRP A 167 21.19 -0.71 8.76
N THR A 168 21.82 -0.89 9.93
CA THR A 168 21.32 -1.79 10.98
C THR A 168 19.86 -1.47 11.33
N LYS A 169 19.51 -0.19 11.45
CA LYS A 169 18.14 0.22 11.72
C LYS A 169 17.17 -0.20 10.60
N ILE A 170 17.58 -0.08 9.34
CA ILE A 170 16.77 -0.56 8.19
C ILE A 170 16.63 -2.09 8.24
N GLU A 171 17.67 -2.83 8.62
CA GLU A 171 17.59 -4.28 8.79
C GLU A 171 16.66 -4.69 9.94
N GLU A 172 16.60 -3.92 11.03
CA GLU A 172 15.76 -4.24 12.19
C GLU A 172 14.28 -3.86 11.98
N GLU A 173 14.03 -2.67 11.44
CA GLU A 173 12.71 -2.05 11.35
C GLU A 173 12.10 -2.11 9.95
N GLY A 174 12.93 -2.23 8.90
CA GLY A 174 12.51 -2.11 7.51
C GLY A 174 12.49 -0.67 7.00
N LEU A 175 11.75 -0.44 5.92
CA LEU A 175 11.47 0.89 5.38
C LEU A 175 9.97 1.15 5.36
N GLY A 176 9.56 2.41 5.43
CA GLY A 176 8.15 2.77 5.36
C GLY A 176 7.92 4.22 4.98
N GLY A 177 6.76 4.50 4.40
CA GLY A 177 6.36 5.86 4.06
C GLY A 177 4.93 5.97 3.55
N PHE A 178 4.51 7.21 3.33
CA PHE A 178 3.25 7.52 2.67
C PHE A 178 3.26 8.88 1.97
N THR A 179 2.51 8.95 0.87
CA THR A 179 2.38 10.12 -0.02
C THR A 179 1.50 11.22 0.55
N GLY A 180 0.64 10.90 1.54
CA GLY A 180 -0.32 11.82 2.12
C GLY A 180 -1.45 12.26 1.16
N ILE A 181 -2.39 13.02 1.72
CA ILE A 181 -3.42 13.77 0.98
C ILE A 181 -3.02 15.23 1.13
N LEU A 182 -2.68 15.96 0.07
CA LEU A 182 -2.44 17.40 0.22
C LEU A 182 -3.71 18.12 0.72
N PRO A 183 -3.56 19.19 1.51
CA PRO A 183 -4.45 19.43 2.64
C PRO A 183 -5.86 19.70 2.16
N PHE A 184 -6.83 19.15 2.90
CA PHE A 184 -8.21 19.64 2.89
C PHE A 184 -8.14 21.18 2.85
N ALA A 185 -8.58 21.80 1.76
CA ALA A 185 -9.11 23.15 1.89
C ALA A 185 -10.18 23.02 2.98
N ALA A 186 -10.00 23.70 4.11
CA ALA A 186 -11.02 23.72 5.14
C ALA A 186 -12.35 24.03 4.42
N PRO A 187 -13.44 23.29 4.70
CA PRO A 187 -14.72 23.61 4.09
C PRO A 187 -14.93 25.11 4.25
N VAL A 188 -15.30 25.79 3.14
CA VAL A 188 -15.67 27.20 3.18
C VAL A 188 -16.61 27.34 4.36
N LYS A 189 -16.26 28.21 5.32
CA LYS A 189 -17.10 28.43 6.51
C LYS A 189 -18.55 28.52 6.04
N PRO A 190 -19.49 27.74 6.63
CA PRO A 190 -20.88 27.85 6.23
C PRO A 190 -21.27 29.33 6.31
N SER A 191 -21.96 29.82 5.27
CA SER A 191 -22.35 31.22 5.17
C SER A 191 -22.95 31.66 6.50
N GLU A 192 -22.54 32.82 7.03
CA GLU A 192 -23.18 33.43 8.21
C GLU A 192 -24.63 33.87 7.92
N ASP A 193 -25.17 33.53 6.74
CA ASP A 193 -26.56 33.71 6.37
C ASP A 193 -27.47 32.79 7.22
N PRO A 194 -28.28 33.36 8.13
CA PRO A 194 -29.14 32.60 9.03
C PRO A 194 -30.29 31.87 8.33
N SER A 195 -30.44 32.02 7.01
CA SER A 195 -31.45 31.33 6.19
C SER A 195 -30.99 29.97 5.64
N CYS A 196 -29.70 29.63 5.73
CA CYS A 196 -29.15 28.36 5.26
C CYS A 196 -29.18 27.29 6.37
N PRO A 197 -29.81 26.11 6.16
CA PRO A 197 -29.74 25.02 7.13
C PRO A 197 -28.31 24.46 7.21
N PRO A 198 -27.77 24.21 8.42
CA PRO A 198 -26.44 23.65 8.58
C PRO A 198 -26.41 22.20 8.07
N SER A 199 -25.65 21.94 7.01
CA SER A 199 -25.53 20.63 6.36
C SER A 199 -24.50 19.69 7.00
N ILE A 200 -24.10 19.94 8.25
CA ILE A 200 -23.27 19.00 9.01
C ILE A 200 -23.89 18.87 10.41
N PRO A 201 -24.31 17.67 10.84
CA PRO A 201 -24.74 17.47 12.21
C PRO A 201 -23.53 17.67 13.13
N ASN A 202 -23.58 18.69 13.98
CA ASN A 202 -22.73 18.79 15.16
C ASN A 202 -23.16 17.68 16.15
N GLY A 203 -22.70 16.46 15.90
CA GLY A 203 -22.83 15.35 16.82
C GLY A 203 -21.86 15.56 17.98
N THR A 204 -22.40 15.93 19.14
CA THR A 204 -21.69 15.93 20.42
C THR A 204 -21.02 14.57 20.66
N SER A 205 -19.72 14.60 20.91
CA SER A 205 -18.90 13.47 21.38
C SER A 205 -19.44 12.92 22.70
N ALA A 206 -20.42 12.03 22.62
CA ALA A 206 -20.95 11.31 23.76
C ALA A 206 -20.64 9.80 23.61
N ASN A 207 -19.65 9.34 24.39
CA ASN A 207 -19.54 7.97 24.93
C ASN A 207 -19.92 6.78 24.01
N PHE A 208 -19.44 6.74 22.76
CA PHE A 208 -19.29 5.46 22.09
C PHE A 208 -17.95 4.85 22.51
N GLN A 209 -18.04 3.86 23.40
CA GLN A 209 -16.93 3.00 23.79
C GLN A 209 -16.40 2.32 22.52
N ARG A 210 -15.19 2.71 22.07
CA ARG A 210 -14.59 2.27 20.81
C ARG A 210 -14.50 0.74 20.78
N PRO A 211 -15.15 0.03 19.83
CA PRO A 211 -14.88 -1.38 19.63
C PRO A 211 -13.49 -1.48 18.97
N LEU A 212 -12.54 -2.10 19.67
CA LEU A 212 -11.31 -2.58 19.05
C LEU A 212 -11.69 -3.62 17.98
N GLY A 213 -11.44 -3.28 16.71
CA GLY A 213 -11.94 -4.02 15.56
C GLY A 213 -13.44 -3.77 15.38
N TRP A 214 -13.86 -3.49 14.15
CA TRP A 214 -15.25 -3.25 13.80
C TRP A 214 -16.10 -4.52 14.07
N GLY A 215 -16.50 -4.76 15.31
CA GLY A 215 -17.37 -5.86 15.68
C GLY A 215 -18.77 -5.65 15.13
N ALA A 216 -19.26 -6.62 14.36
CA ALA A 216 -20.64 -6.84 13.91
C ALA A 216 -21.49 -5.56 13.76
N THR A 217 -21.32 -4.88 12.64
CA THR A 217 -22.29 -3.87 12.16
C THR A 217 -22.66 -4.24 10.74
N GLU A 218 -23.92 -4.08 10.37
CA GLU A 218 -24.39 -4.21 9.00
C GLU A 218 -24.32 -2.83 8.33
N LEU A 219 -24.13 -2.77 7.01
CA LEU A 219 -24.02 -1.49 6.29
C LEU A 219 -25.25 -0.58 6.52
N SER A 220 -26.42 -1.19 6.70
CA SER A 220 -27.68 -0.53 7.03
C SER A 220 -27.63 0.32 8.30
N ASP A 221 -26.76 -0.02 9.25
CA ASP A 221 -26.69 0.65 10.56
C ASP A 221 -26.11 2.07 10.46
N PHE A 222 -25.47 2.40 9.33
CA PHE A 222 -24.76 3.66 9.12
C PHE A 222 -25.49 4.66 8.23
N ASN A 223 -26.61 4.25 7.63
CA ASN A 223 -27.37 5.03 6.64
C ASN A 223 -26.48 5.51 5.49
N GLU A 224 -25.67 4.60 4.94
CA GLU A 224 -24.76 4.82 3.82
C GLU A 224 -24.85 3.66 2.83
N ASP A 225 -24.58 3.95 1.55
CA ASP A 225 -24.74 2.97 0.47
C ASP A 225 -23.48 2.11 0.23
N SER A 226 -22.38 2.40 0.92
CA SER A 226 -21.14 1.61 0.83
C SER A 226 -20.29 1.69 2.09
N TRP A 227 -19.59 0.61 2.43
CA TRP A 227 -18.66 0.58 3.55
C TRP A 227 -17.53 1.62 3.45
N LEU A 228 -17.15 2.02 2.23
CA LEU A 228 -16.20 3.09 2.01
C LEU A 228 -16.75 4.47 2.45
N ALA A 229 -18.03 4.75 2.18
CA ALA A 229 -18.68 5.96 2.68
C ALA A 229 -18.72 5.97 4.21
N VAL A 230 -18.95 4.80 4.83
CA VAL A 230 -18.85 4.62 6.28
C VAL A 230 -17.41 4.90 6.77
N ASP A 231 -16.39 4.33 6.14
CA ASP A 231 -14.98 4.57 6.49
C ASP A 231 -14.61 6.06 6.39
N LEU A 232 -15.11 6.79 5.39
CA LEU A 232 -14.88 8.24 5.24
C LEU A 232 -15.65 9.07 6.27
N LYS A 233 -16.90 8.70 6.56
CA LYS A 233 -17.79 9.41 7.50
C LYS A 233 -17.37 9.22 8.96
N PHE A 234 -16.99 7.99 9.33
CA PHE A 234 -16.67 7.61 10.70
C PHE A 234 -15.17 7.50 10.97
N GLY A 235 -14.31 7.43 9.94
CA GLY A 235 -12.86 7.51 10.07
C GLY A 235 -12.36 8.82 10.72
N GLY A 236 -13.24 9.84 10.76
CA GLY A 236 -13.23 10.93 11.75
C GLY A 236 -11.86 11.56 12.03
N ASP A 237 -11.54 11.69 13.33
CA ASP A 237 -10.33 12.38 13.82
C ASP A 237 -9.01 11.70 13.44
N GLU A 238 -9.02 10.38 13.23
CA GLU A 238 -7.82 9.61 12.88
C GLU A 238 -7.41 9.83 11.43
N PHE A 239 -8.39 9.85 10.52
CA PHE A 239 -8.18 10.21 9.12
C PHE A 239 -7.67 11.66 9.01
N ARG A 240 -8.25 12.59 9.79
CA ARG A 240 -7.82 14.01 9.85
C ARG A 240 -6.42 14.19 10.44
N ARG A 241 -6.03 13.41 11.46
CA ARG A 241 -4.69 13.49 12.08
C ARG A 241 -3.58 13.22 11.08
N GLY A 242 -3.80 12.30 10.14
CA GLY A 242 -2.84 11.92 9.10
C GLY A 242 -3.07 12.59 7.73
N ALA A 243 -4.18 13.30 7.54
CA ALA A 243 -4.43 14.06 6.31
C ALA A 243 -3.42 15.22 6.19
N GLY A 244 -2.98 15.57 4.99
CA GLY A 244 -1.95 16.59 4.77
C GLY A 244 -0.52 16.10 4.98
N LYS A 245 -0.32 15.02 5.73
CA LYS A 245 1.02 14.60 6.18
C LYS A 245 1.66 13.65 5.18
N GLN A 246 2.96 13.81 5.02
CA GLN A 246 3.85 12.85 4.37
C GLN A 246 4.82 12.29 5.39
N TYR A 247 5.25 11.05 5.18
CA TYR A 247 6.27 10.41 6.00
C TYR A 247 7.12 9.53 5.10
N VAL A 248 8.44 9.56 5.30
CA VAL A 248 9.39 8.68 4.62
C VAL A 248 10.46 8.33 5.65
N SER A 249 10.67 7.04 5.89
CA SER A 249 11.75 6.57 6.76
C SER A 249 13.12 6.95 6.17
N LYS A 250 14.17 6.97 7.00
CA LYS A 250 15.52 7.26 6.51
C LYS A 250 15.99 6.14 5.56
N GLY A 251 16.47 6.50 4.37
CA GLY A 251 16.77 5.57 3.27
C GLY A 251 15.56 5.19 2.40
N GLY A 252 14.36 5.63 2.77
CA GLY A 252 13.12 5.33 2.06
C GLY A 252 12.84 6.19 0.81
N GLN A 253 13.68 7.20 0.53
CA GLN A 253 13.44 8.21 -0.50
C GLN A 253 13.27 7.59 -1.89
N GLU A 254 14.04 6.55 -2.20
CA GLU A 254 13.95 5.90 -3.51
C GLU A 254 12.65 5.13 -3.68
N VAL A 255 12.20 4.44 -2.63
CA VAL A 255 10.89 3.75 -2.64
C VAL A 255 9.73 4.73 -2.72
N GLN A 256 9.82 5.87 -2.02
CA GLN A 256 8.82 6.95 -2.14
C GLN A 256 8.67 7.41 -3.59
N LYS A 257 9.78 7.73 -4.27
CA LYS A 257 9.75 8.15 -5.69
C LYS A 257 9.12 7.08 -6.58
N MET A 258 9.49 5.81 -6.37
CA MET A 258 8.92 4.69 -7.11
C MET A 258 7.40 4.61 -6.93
N VAL A 259 6.91 4.75 -5.70
CA VAL A 259 5.46 4.72 -5.40
C VAL A 259 4.73 5.87 -6.08
N GLU A 260 5.25 7.09 -6.01
CA GLU A 260 4.64 8.27 -6.64
C GLU A 260 4.65 8.20 -8.18
N ALA A 261 5.64 7.51 -8.76
CA ALA A 261 5.70 7.27 -10.18
C ALA A 261 4.67 6.23 -10.67
N LEU A 262 4.43 5.19 -9.87
CA LEU A 262 3.47 4.12 -10.14
C LEU A 262 2.02 4.55 -9.88
N TRP A 263 1.79 5.28 -8.80
CA TRP A 263 0.48 5.79 -8.40
C TRP A 263 0.51 7.31 -8.34
N ASP A 264 -0.16 7.94 -9.31
CA ASP A 264 -0.22 9.39 -9.38
C ASP A 264 -0.84 9.96 -8.10
N VAL A 265 -0.07 10.79 -7.40
CA VAL A 265 -0.48 11.41 -6.13
C VAL A 265 -1.72 12.27 -6.25
N ARG A 266 -2.14 12.65 -7.46
CA ARG A 266 -3.44 13.32 -7.68
C ARG A 266 -4.62 12.38 -7.56
N GLY A 267 -4.47 11.15 -8.05
CA GLY A 267 -5.51 10.12 -8.04
C GLY A 267 -5.50 9.20 -6.82
N PHE A 268 -4.36 9.11 -6.13
CA PHE A 268 -4.14 8.08 -5.12
C PHE A 268 -3.47 8.64 -3.88
N GLU A 269 -3.73 7.97 -2.77
CA GLU A 269 -2.93 8.06 -1.57
C GLU A 269 -2.36 6.67 -1.27
N CYS A 270 -1.05 6.60 -1.07
CA CYS A 270 -0.35 5.34 -0.86
C CYS A 270 0.35 5.31 0.49
N LEU A 271 0.25 4.18 1.18
CA LEU A 271 1.18 3.77 2.22
C LEU A 271 2.06 2.66 1.66
N TRP A 272 3.34 2.63 1.99
CA TRP A 272 4.24 1.60 1.52
C TRP A 272 5.23 1.19 2.60
N PHE A 273 5.74 -0.04 2.47
CA PHE A 273 6.75 -0.56 3.39
C PHE A 273 7.57 -1.70 2.77
N VAL A 274 8.82 -1.81 3.21
CA VAL A 274 9.70 -2.97 2.97
C VAL A 274 9.83 -3.68 4.31
N ASN A 275 9.41 -4.95 4.37
CA ASN A 275 9.55 -5.73 5.60
C ASN A 275 11.04 -5.93 5.95
N PRO A 276 11.43 -5.82 7.23
CA PRO A 276 12.76 -6.22 7.68
C PRO A 276 12.96 -7.73 7.45
N PRO A 277 14.22 -8.23 7.33
CA PRO A 277 14.50 -9.63 7.06
C PRO A 277 13.78 -10.62 8.00
N ARG A 278 13.64 -10.27 9.28
CA ARG A 278 12.93 -11.10 10.28
C ARG A 278 11.44 -11.34 9.98
N LEU A 279 10.82 -10.51 9.14
CA LEU A 279 9.39 -10.58 8.76
C LEU A 279 9.17 -11.05 7.32
N GLN A 280 10.23 -11.24 6.52
CA GLN A 280 10.10 -11.64 5.13
C GLN A 280 9.78 -13.14 5.01
N SER A 281 8.74 -13.48 4.25
CA SER A 281 8.39 -14.88 3.96
C SER A 281 9.13 -15.47 2.76
N VAL A 282 9.71 -14.64 1.92
CA VAL A 282 10.40 -15.00 0.66
C VAL A 282 11.69 -14.18 0.48
N PRO A 283 12.72 -14.42 1.31
CA PRO A 283 13.93 -13.58 1.35
C PRO A 283 14.73 -13.57 0.04
N GLY A 284 14.60 -14.59 -0.82
CA GLY A 284 15.25 -14.66 -2.13
C GLY A 284 14.60 -13.81 -3.22
N LEU A 285 13.48 -13.13 -2.92
CA LEU A 285 12.74 -12.30 -3.85
C LEU A 285 12.45 -10.93 -3.23
N SER A 286 13.17 -9.90 -3.70
CA SER A 286 13.00 -8.55 -3.18
C SER A 286 11.65 -7.95 -3.59
N HIS A 287 10.95 -7.33 -2.65
CA HIS A 287 9.67 -6.68 -2.89
C HIS A 287 9.36 -5.64 -1.81
N PHE A 288 8.46 -4.72 -2.15
CA PHE A 288 7.83 -3.83 -1.20
C PHE A 288 6.32 -3.88 -1.34
N HIS A 289 5.63 -3.59 -0.24
CA HIS A 289 4.19 -3.57 -0.16
C HIS A 289 3.67 -2.15 -0.36
N VAL A 290 2.52 -2.02 -1.03
CA VAL A 290 1.84 -0.74 -1.20
C VAL A 290 0.35 -0.93 -0.90
N LEU A 291 -0.15 -0.21 0.09
CA LEU A 291 -1.57 -0.05 0.36
C LEU A 291 -2.03 1.21 -0.36
N VAL A 292 -2.99 1.07 -1.27
CA VAL A 292 -3.40 2.12 -2.20
C VAL A 292 -4.85 2.46 -1.95
N ARG A 293 -5.11 3.71 -1.59
CA ARG A 293 -6.46 4.28 -1.50
C ARG A 293 -6.71 5.17 -2.71
N ARG A 294 -7.83 4.94 -3.40
CA ARG A 294 -8.32 5.85 -4.45
C ARG A 294 -8.88 7.12 -3.79
N LYS A 295 -8.46 8.29 -4.25
CA LYS A 295 -9.03 9.58 -3.84
C LYS A 295 -10.44 9.78 -4.40
N THR A 296 -11.29 10.49 -3.68
CA THR A 296 -12.61 10.91 -4.19
C THR A 296 -12.47 11.98 -5.28
N PRO A 297 -13.48 12.22 -6.14
CA PRO A 297 -13.43 13.29 -7.13
C PRO A 297 -13.06 14.65 -6.54
N GLU A 298 -13.54 14.98 -5.34
CA GLU A 298 -13.24 16.23 -4.65
C GLU A 298 -11.78 16.29 -4.19
N GLU A 299 -11.25 15.18 -3.66
CA GLU A 299 -9.83 15.07 -3.32
C GLU A 299 -8.93 15.16 -4.56
N ILE A 300 -9.39 14.62 -5.69
CA ILE A 300 -8.70 14.71 -6.98
C ILE A 300 -8.74 16.15 -7.51
N ASP A 301 -9.89 16.82 -7.44
CA ASP A 301 -10.04 18.22 -7.87
C ASP A 301 -9.13 19.14 -7.05
N ALA A 302 -9.10 18.96 -5.73
CA ALA A 302 -8.18 19.68 -4.85
C ALA A 302 -6.71 19.40 -5.19
N ALA A 303 -6.37 18.15 -5.53
CA ALA A 303 -5.04 17.78 -5.97
C ALA A 303 -4.66 18.45 -7.30
N GLU A 304 -5.57 18.49 -8.28
CA GLU A 304 -5.37 19.17 -9.56
C GLU A 304 -5.16 20.67 -9.42
N MET A 305 -5.78 21.32 -8.41
CA MET A 305 -5.53 22.74 -8.12
C MET A 305 -4.09 23.00 -7.66
N ILE A 306 -3.43 22.03 -7.03
CA ILE A 306 -2.08 22.17 -6.49
C ILE A 306 -1.02 21.76 -7.51
N TRP A 307 -1.23 20.60 -8.16
CA TRP A 307 -0.23 19.98 -9.04
C TRP A 307 -0.52 20.14 -10.53
N GLY A 308 -1.67 20.72 -10.90
CA GLY A 308 -2.11 20.84 -12.28
C GLY A 308 -2.66 19.52 -12.86
N LYS A 309 -3.20 19.60 -14.07
CA LYS A 309 -3.83 18.46 -14.78
C LYS A 309 -2.88 17.77 -15.76
N ASP A 310 -2.05 18.53 -16.45
CA ASP A 310 -1.38 18.06 -17.67
C ASP A 310 0.03 17.49 -17.48
N THR A 311 0.56 17.51 -16.26
CA THR A 311 1.88 16.95 -15.95
C THR A 311 1.77 16.02 -14.76
N LYS A 312 2.24 14.76 -14.89
CA LYS A 312 2.65 14.00 -13.70
C LYS A 312 3.57 14.94 -12.90
N PRO A 313 3.31 15.18 -11.60
CA PRO A 313 4.15 16.08 -10.83
C PRO A 313 5.61 15.64 -10.98
N LYS A 314 6.46 16.58 -11.36
CA LYS A 314 7.91 16.37 -11.31
C LYS A 314 8.27 16.40 -9.82
N ASN A 315 8.59 15.23 -9.28
CA ASN A 315 9.17 15.09 -7.94
C ASN A 315 10.53 15.78 -7.87
#